data_AF-A0A1F3MI54-F1
#
_entry.id   AF-A0A1F3MI54-F1
#
_cell.length_a   1.000
_cell.length_b   1.000
_cell.length_c   1.000
_cell.angle_alpha   90.00
_cell.angle_beta   90.00
_cell.angle_gamma   90.00
#
_symmetry.space_group_name_H-M   'P 1'
#
loop_
_entity.id
_entity.type
_entity.pdbx_description
1 polymer ?
#
loop_
_entity_poly.entity_id
_entity_poly.type
_entity_poly.pdbx_seq_one_letter_code
_entity_poly.pdbx_strand_id
1 'polypeptide(L)'
;MSHFANKRLYVVDPVSELTRLNPDLIINISASPFSYNRMEGKNQVFTTCAVKNNLPVIIVNQVGAQTELIFEGGSLAVNARGNVIRELKTFEEDLLWFDFEELAGRGTSPEPYSHSKQVEFMYRALVMGVHDYFSKSGFSRAVMGLSGGIDSAVTLVIAAEALGNKNVHALLLPSQYSSDHSVSDSESLCRKIGCSYDIISIRDVFDAFLKALHPVFKDHPEDITEENIQSRIRGTLLMAYSNKLGHLLLNTSNKSEAAVGYST
;
A
#
# COMPACT_ATOMS: atom_id res chain seq x y z
N MET A 1 -11.57 25.68 -6.81
CA MET A 1 -12.06 25.05 -5.55
C MET A 1 -11.85 23.56 -5.68
N SER A 2 -10.96 22.97 -4.88
CA SER A 2 -10.74 21.53 -4.94
C SER A 2 -12.02 20.80 -4.54
N HIS A 3 -12.34 19.72 -5.24
CA HIS A 3 -13.56 18.92 -5.03
C HIS A 3 -13.57 18.19 -3.67
N PHE A 4 -12.55 18.41 -2.83
CA PHE A 4 -12.32 17.75 -1.54
C PHE A 4 -13.24 18.26 -0.41
N ALA A 5 -13.58 19.55 -0.41
CA ALA A 5 -14.31 20.17 0.71
C ALA A 5 -15.85 20.20 0.53
N ASN A 6 -16.38 19.70 -0.60
CA ASN A 6 -17.72 20.08 -1.07
C ASN A 6 -18.89 19.15 -0.71
N LYS A 7 -18.69 18.15 0.16
CA LYS A 7 -19.81 17.53 0.89
C LYS A 7 -19.72 17.94 2.34
N ARG A 8 -20.62 18.84 2.76
CA ARG A 8 -20.81 19.19 4.17
C ARG A 8 -21.14 17.91 4.95
N LEU A 9 -20.13 17.31 5.57
CA LEU A 9 -20.30 16.22 6.54
C LEU A 9 -20.98 16.74 7.81
N TYR A 10 -20.83 18.04 8.09
CA TYR A 10 -21.40 18.73 9.23
C TYR A 10 -22.48 19.71 8.80
N VAL A 11 -23.56 19.76 9.59
CA VAL A 11 -24.66 20.73 9.41
C VAL A 11 -24.18 22.17 9.62
N VAL A 12 -23.14 22.33 10.43
CA VAL A 12 -22.47 23.60 10.76
C VAL A 12 -20.99 23.53 10.42
N ASP A 13 -20.36 24.67 10.12
CA ASP A 13 -18.90 24.76 9.93
C ASP A 13 -18.23 24.93 11.30
N PRO A 14 -17.56 23.90 11.86
CA PRO A 14 -17.00 23.96 13.21
C PRO A 14 -15.94 25.05 13.35
N VAL A 15 -15.18 25.34 12.29
CA VAL A 15 -14.17 26.40 12.33
C VAL A 15 -14.85 27.76 12.46
N SER A 16 -15.94 27.99 11.73
CA SER A 16 -16.70 29.25 11.81
C SER A 16 -17.37 29.48 13.16
N GLU A 17 -17.74 28.42 13.89
CA GLU A 17 -18.29 28.54 15.24
C GLU A 17 -17.18 28.84 16.27
N LEU A 18 -16.04 28.15 16.18
CA LEU A 18 -14.92 28.32 17.11
C LEU A 18 -14.24 29.68 16.97
N THR A 19 -14.16 30.25 15.77
CA THR A 19 -13.53 31.57 15.57
C THR A 19 -14.26 32.70 16.27
N ARG A 20 -15.56 32.56 16.58
CA ARG A 20 -16.32 33.54 17.38
C ARG A 20 -15.79 33.69 18.81
N LEU A 21 -15.02 32.71 19.29
CA LEU A 21 -14.40 32.73 20.61
C LEU A 21 -13.04 33.47 20.61
N ASN A 22 -12.64 34.06 19.49
CA ASN A 22 -11.36 34.75 19.30
C ASN A 22 -10.12 33.92 19.69
N PRO A 23 -9.94 32.70 19.13
CA PRO A 23 -8.75 31.91 19.41
C PRO A 23 -7.51 32.51 18.75
N ASP A 24 -6.34 32.30 19.33
CA ASP A 24 -5.05 32.67 18.72
C ASP A 24 -4.54 31.63 17.72
N LEU A 25 -5.08 30.40 17.77
CA LEU A 25 -4.59 29.25 17.04
C LEU A 25 -5.69 28.21 16.79
N ILE A 26 -5.65 27.53 15.64
CA ILE A 26 -6.47 26.36 15.34
C ILE A 26 -5.61 25.10 15.39
N ILE A 27 -6.04 24.08 16.14
CA ILE A 27 -5.39 22.77 16.18
C ILE A 27 -6.35 21.72 15.62
N ASN A 28 -5.92 21.01 14.59
CA ASN A 28 -6.66 19.92 13.97
C ASN A 28 -5.92 18.59 14.19
N ILE A 29 -6.48 17.74 15.05
CA ILE A 29 -6.01 16.37 15.28
C ILE A 29 -6.78 15.45 14.33
N SER A 30 -6.08 14.62 13.56
CA SER A 30 -6.66 13.88 12.45
C SER A 30 -6.12 12.46 12.33
N ALA A 31 -7.01 11.57 11.90
CA ALA A 31 -6.67 10.29 11.30
C ALA A 31 -7.09 10.37 9.82
N SER A 32 -6.35 11.14 9.03
CA SER A 32 -6.65 11.38 7.61
C SER A 32 -5.89 10.36 6.75
N PRO A 33 -6.59 9.39 6.12
CA PRO A 33 -5.93 8.34 5.36
C PRO A 33 -5.26 8.89 4.10
N PHE A 34 -4.17 8.26 3.71
CA PHE A 34 -3.45 8.51 2.48
C PHE A 34 -4.33 8.24 1.26
N SER A 35 -4.20 9.10 0.25
CA SER A 35 -4.81 8.88 -1.05
C SER A 35 -4.00 9.57 -2.14
N TYR A 36 -3.43 8.80 -3.06
CA TYR A 36 -2.55 9.30 -4.12
C TYR A 36 -3.22 10.34 -5.04
N ASN A 37 -4.56 10.32 -5.15
CA ASN A 37 -5.34 11.27 -5.95
C ASN A 37 -5.72 12.56 -5.20
N ARG A 38 -5.34 12.71 -3.92
CA ARG A 38 -5.73 13.86 -3.07
C ARG A 38 -4.54 14.59 -2.45
N MET A 39 -3.32 14.21 -2.82
CA MET A 39 -2.09 14.75 -2.26
C MET A 39 -2.00 16.28 -2.39
N GLU A 40 -2.30 16.81 -3.58
CA GLU A 40 -2.28 18.25 -3.84
C GLU A 40 -3.37 19.01 -3.07
N GLY A 41 -4.54 18.40 -2.92
CA GLY A 41 -5.68 19.02 -2.26
C GLY A 41 -5.57 19.05 -0.74
N LYS A 42 -4.83 18.13 -0.12
CA LYS A 42 -4.79 17.98 1.35
C LYS A 42 -4.19 19.19 2.05
N ASN A 43 -3.02 19.66 1.60
CA ASN A 43 -2.38 20.83 2.19
C ASN A 43 -3.16 22.12 1.90
N GLN A 44 -3.79 22.21 0.73
CA GLN A 44 -4.61 23.36 0.34
C GLN A 44 -5.79 23.61 1.29
N VAL A 45 -6.38 22.55 1.85
CA VAL A 45 -7.49 22.71 2.82
C VAL A 45 -7.04 23.54 4.02
N PHE A 46 -5.85 23.25 4.55
CA PHE A 46 -5.36 23.90 5.76
C PHE A 46 -4.76 25.27 5.49
N THR A 47 -4.04 25.46 4.38
CA THR A 47 -3.56 26.79 4.00
C THR A 47 -4.72 27.73 3.68
N THR A 48 -5.78 27.24 3.02
CA THR A 48 -7.01 28.02 2.79
C THR A 48 -7.74 28.31 4.11
N CYS A 49 -7.81 27.35 5.03
CA CYS A 49 -8.41 27.55 6.35
C CYS A 49 -7.68 28.65 7.13
N ALA A 50 -6.35 28.62 7.14
CA ALA A 50 -5.53 29.62 7.82
C ALA A 50 -5.77 31.03 7.29
N VAL A 51 -5.73 31.20 5.95
CA VAL A 51 -5.98 32.49 5.29
C VAL A 51 -7.41 32.99 5.51
N LYS A 52 -8.41 32.11 5.36
CA LYS A 52 -9.84 32.47 5.50
C LYS A 52 -10.14 33.02 6.89
N ASN A 53 -9.52 32.47 7.92
CA ASN A 53 -9.79 32.84 9.31
C ASN A 53 -8.75 33.81 9.88
N ASN A 54 -7.71 34.16 9.12
CA ASN A 54 -6.55 34.95 9.57
C ASN A 54 -5.93 34.39 10.87
N LEU A 55 -5.82 33.06 10.95
CA LEU A 55 -5.30 32.35 12.12
C LEU A 55 -4.29 31.28 11.68
N PRO A 56 -3.20 31.06 12.45
CA PRO A 56 -2.37 29.90 12.25
C PRO A 56 -3.15 28.59 12.46
N VAL A 57 -2.73 27.53 11.78
CA VAL A 57 -3.33 26.19 11.84
C VAL A 57 -2.24 25.15 12.05
N ILE A 58 -2.36 24.34 13.10
CA ILE A 58 -1.55 23.14 13.32
C ILE A 58 -2.37 21.92 12.91
N ILE A 59 -1.79 21.04 12.12
CA ILE A 59 -2.34 19.74 11.77
C ILE A 59 -1.46 18.66 12.37
N VAL A 60 -2.07 17.81 13.20
CA VAL A 60 -1.46 16.60 13.72
C VAL A 60 -2.18 15.42 13.09
N ASN A 61 -1.51 14.74 12.17
CA ASN A 61 -2.07 13.58 11.48
C ASN A 61 -1.42 12.29 11.96
N GLN A 62 -2.23 11.24 12.10
CA GLN A 62 -1.74 9.88 12.35
C GLN A 62 -0.75 9.43 11.26
N VAL A 63 0.20 8.57 11.66
CA VAL A 63 1.09 7.83 10.75
C VAL A 63 1.01 6.33 11.05
N GLY A 64 1.29 5.50 10.04
CA GLY A 64 1.23 4.04 10.12
C GLY A 64 0.03 3.45 9.37
N ALA A 65 0.02 2.13 9.21
CA ALA A 65 -1.09 1.42 8.58
C ALA A 65 -1.96 0.70 9.62
N GLN A 66 -3.26 0.65 9.37
CA GLN A 66 -4.21 -0.14 10.13
C GLN A 66 -5.15 -0.86 9.18
N THR A 67 -5.01 -2.18 9.10
CA THR A 67 -5.74 -3.02 8.14
C THR A 67 -5.57 -2.50 6.71
N GLU A 68 -6.64 -2.08 6.04
CA GLU A 68 -6.61 -1.57 4.66
C GLU A 68 -6.24 -0.07 4.55
N LEU A 69 -6.26 0.67 5.66
CA LEU A 69 -6.00 2.11 5.66
C LEU A 69 -4.54 2.40 6.01
N ILE A 70 -3.93 3.31 5.26
CA ILE A 70 -2.58 3.81 5.52
C ILE A 70 -2.69 5.29 5.85
N PHE A 71 -2.01 5.73 6.90
CA PHE A 71 -1.92 7.13 7.29
C PHE A 71 -0.49 7.62 7.03
N GLU A 72 -0.35 8.63 6.18
CA GLU A 72 0.97 9.10 5.73
C GLU A 72 1.70 9.98 6.76
N GLY A 73 1.10 10.35 7.89
CA GLY A 73 1.66 11.38 8.76
C GLY A 73 1.63 12.75 8.06
N GLY A 74 2.81 13.38 7.94
CA GLY A 74 2.95 14.67 7.25
C GLY A 74 2.26 15.82 7.98
N SER A 75 2.38 15.84 9.31
CA SER A 75 1.84 16.90 10.16
C SER A 75 2.47 18.26 9.82
N LEU A 76 1.69 19.34 9.90
CA LEU A 76 2.09 20.67 9.42
C LEU A 76 1.79 21.76 10.45
N ALA A 77 2.64 22.78 10.49
CA ALA A 77 2.33 24.07 11.10
C ALA A 77 2.23 25.13 10.00
N VAL A 78 1.06 25.77 9.89
CA VAL A 78 0.75 26.75 8.83
C VAL A 78 0.47 28.10 9.49
N ASN A 79 1.08 29.17 8.98
CA ASN A 79 0.81 30.52 9.49
C ASN A 79 -0.51 31.10 8.96
N ALA A 80 -0.94 32.23 9.53
CA ALA A 80 -2.16 32.94 9.10
C ALA A 80 -2.15 33.40 7.62
N ARG A 81 -0.97 33.44 6.98
CA ARG A 81 -0.80 33.75 5.55
C ARG A 81 -0.89 32.51 4.66
N GLY A 82 -1.13 31.33 5.23
CA GLY A 82 -1.22 30.05 4.53
C GLY A 82 0.13 29.47 4.11
N ASN A 83 1.24 29.91 4.70
CA ASN A 83 2.58 29.38 4.42
C ASN A 83 2.91 28.28 5.43
N VAL A 84 3.55 27.21 4.98
CA VAL A 84 4.02 26.13 5.84
C VAL A 84 5.29 26.59 6.54
N ILE A 85 5.27 26.59 7.87
CA ILE A 85 6.39 26.98 8.75
C ILE A 85 7.19 25.75 9.17
N ARG A 86 6.50 24.63 9.41
CA ARG A 86 7.06 23.33 9.77
C ARG A 86 6.27 22.20 9.14
N GLU A 87 6.99 21.13 8.83
CA GLU A 87 6.46 19.90 8.27
C GLU A 87 7.22 18.73 8.90
N LEU A 88 6.47 17.76 9.43
CA LEU A 88 7.02 16.49 9.89
C LEU A 88 7.11 15.50 8.73
N LYS A 89 7.94 14.47 8.91
CA LYS A 89 8.12 13.43 7.90
C LYS A 89 6.81 12.73 7.55
N THR A 90 6.75 12.26 6.31
CA THR A 90 5.71 11.34 5.84
C THR A 90 6.18 9.90 5.99
N PHE A 91 5.25 8.98 6.26
CA PHE A 91 5.48 7.55 6.43
C PHE A 91 6.56 7.20 7.48
N GLU A 92 6.75 8.05 8.48
CA GLU A 92 7.67 7.83 9.60
C GLU A 92 7.06 8.48 10.84
N GLU A 93 7.21 7.84 12.00
CA GLU A 93 6.95 8.51 13.28
C GLU A 93 7.98 9.60 13.50
N ASP A 94 7.50 10.79 13.83
CA ASP A 94 8.35 11.98 13.93
C ASP A 94 7.80 12.91 15.00
N LEU A 95 8.69 13.72 15.58
CA LEU A 95 8.36 14.65 16.65
C LEU A 95 9.12 15.97 16.43
N LEU A 96 8.38 17.07 16.44
CA LEU A 96 8.93 18.40 16.22
C LEU A 96 8.39 19.38 17.26
N TRP A 97 9.31 20.15 17.84
CA TRP A 97 9.03 21.23 18.77
C TRP A 97 9.33 22.56 18.07
N PHE A 98 8.50 23.58 18.29
CA PHE A 98 8.70 24.92 17.78
C PHE A 98 8.03 25.93 18.72
N ASP A 99 8.53 27.15 18.75
CA ASP A 99 7.96 28.22 19.55
C ASP A 99 6.80 28.90 18.82
N PHE A 100 5.81 29.39 19.56
CA PHE A 100 4.60 29.98 18.97
C PHE A 100 4.91 31.18 18.05
N GLU A 101 5.89 31.98 18.42
CA GLU A 101 6.36 33.15 17.71
C GLU A 101 6.90 32.83 16.30
N GLU A 102 7.37 31.59 16.09
CA GLU A 102 7.87 31.15 14.79
C GLU A 102 6.76 31.11 13.73
N LEU A 103 5.49 31.01 14.13
CA LEU A 103 4.34 31.09 13.23
C LEU A 103 4.23 32.45 12.54
N ALA A 104 4.87 33.51 13.05
CA ALA A 104 4.95 34.80 12.37
C ALA A 104 6.00 34.82 11.22
N GLY A 105 6.83 33.77 11.12
CA GLY A 105 7.95 33.68 10.20
C GLY A 105 7.58 33.57 8.71
N ARG A 106 8.61 33.66 7.87
CA ARG A 106 8.49 33.37 6.42
C ARG A 106 8.51 31.85 6.24
N GLY A 107 7.39 31.29 5.79
CA GLY A 107 7.27 29.88 5.46
C GLY A 107 7.52 29.61 3.98
N THR A 108 7.37 28.35 3.61
CA THR A 108 7.33 27.92 2.21
C THR A 108 5.89 27.74 1.75
N SER A 109 5.66 27.98 0.46
CA SER A 109 4.46 27.45 -0.18
C SER A 109 4.65 25.95 -0.40
N PRO A 110 3.60 25.12 -0.26
CA PRO A 110 3.68 23.72 -0.61
C PRO A 110 4.17 23.56 -2.05
N GLU A 111 5.15 22.68 -2.27
CA GLU A 111 5.59 22.37 -3.62
C GLU A 111 4.49 21.65 -4.42
N PRO A 112 4.37 21.91 -5.73
CA PRO A 112 3.48 21.14 -6.59
C PRO A 112 3.83 19.65 -6.58
N TYR A 113 2.82 18.79 -6.58
CA TYR A 113 3.04 17.35 -6.68
C TYR A 113 3.39 16.96 -8.12
N SER A 114 4.56 16.33 -8.30
CA SER A 114 4.92 15.68 -9.56
C SER A 114 4.37 14.25 -9.62
N HIS A 115 4.27 13.70 -10.83
CA HIS A 115 3.92 12.29 -11.02
C HIS A 115 4.95 11.34 -10.37
N SER A 116 6.24 11.68 -10.42
CA SER A 116 7.28 10.89 -9.74
C SER A 116 7.06 10.82 -8.22
N LYS A 117 6.71 11.94 -7.60
CA LYS A 117 6.40 12.01 -6.16
C LYS A 117 5.16 11.21 -5.80
N GLN A 118 4.17 11.16 -6.69
CA GLN A 118 2.98 10.34 -6.51
C GLN A 118 3.32 8.84 -6.49
N VAL A 119 4.15 8.37 -7.42
CA VAL A 119 4.61 6.97 -7.47
C VAL A 119 5.44 6.62 -6.24
N GLU A 120 6.35 7.51 -5.84
CA GLU A 120 7.15 7.36 -4.62
C GLU A 120 6.26 7.20 -3.37
N PHE A 121 5.26 8.06 -3.20
CA PHE A 121 4.35 7.98 -2.05
C PHE A 121 3.49 6.71 -2.09
N MET A 122 3.04 6.26 -3.27
CA MET A 122 2.36 4.98 -3.39
C MET A 122 3.27 3.82 -2.95
N TYR A 123 4.53 3.82 -3.41
CA TYR A 123 5.50 2.80 -3.01
C TYR A 123 5.73 2.81 -1.49
N ARG A 124 6.02 3.98 -0.89
CA ARG A 124 6.23 4.12 0.55
C ARG A 124 5.00 3.70 1.36
N ALA A 125 3.80 4.05 0.89
CA ALA A 125 2.55 3.62 1.51
C ALA A 125 2.40 2.09 1.49
N LEU A 126 2.68 1.43 0.37
CA LEU A 126 2.61 -0.03 0.25
C LEU A 126 3.65 -0.72 1.13
N VAL A 127 4.89 -0.21 1.17
CA VAL A 127 5.95 -0.72 2.06
C VAL A 127 5.53 -0.60 3.52
N MET A 128 5.05 0.57 3.96
CA MET A 128 4.52 0.77 5.31
C MET A 128 3.34 -0.18 5.60
N GLY A 129 2.41 -0.34 4.65
CA GLY A 129 1.28 -1.24 4.78
C GLY A 129 1.70 -2.67 5.07
N VAL A 130 2.66 -3.20 4.31
CA VAL A 130 3.21 -4.55 4.52
C VAL A 130 3.94 -4.63 5.86
N HIS A 131 4.83 -3.69 6.16
CA HIS A 131 5.60 -3.68 7.40
C HIS A 131 4.69 -3.68 8.64
N ASP A 132 3.71 -2.77 8.68
CA ASP A 132 2.81 -2.61 9.80
C ASP A 132 1.84 -3.78 9.94
N TYR A 133 1.32 -4.32 8.83
CA TYR A 133 0.46 -5.49 8.90
C TYR A 133 1.19 -6.68 9.51
N PHE A 134 2.43 -6.94 9.09
CA PHE A 134 3.25 -8.04 9.62
C PHE A 134 3.58 -7.84 11.10
N SER A 135 4.15 -6.69 11.45
CA SER A 135 4.55 -6.39 12.83
C SER A 135 3.36 -6.40 13.80
N LYS A 136 2.21 -5.80 13.42
CA LYS A 136 1.01 -5.75 14.26
C LYS A 136 0.28 -7.10 14.37
N SER A 137 0.44 -7.97 13.37
CA SER A 137 -0.16 -9.31 13.37
C SER A 137 0.78 -10.39 13.94
N GLY A 138 2.00 -10.04 14.33
CA GLY A 138 2.99 -10.98 14.88
C GLY A 138 3.69 -11.86 13.85
N PHE A 139 3.63 -11.51 12.56
CA PHE A 139 4.37 -12.19 11.50
C PHE A 139 5.69 -11.48 11.23
N SER A 140 6.70 -12.25 10.84
CA SER A 140 8.02 -11.72 10.49
C SER A 140 8.56 -12.23 9.15
N ARG A 141 7.87 -13.18 8.50
CA ARG A 141 8.30 -13.82 7.26
C ARG A 141 7.17 -13.95 6.26
N ALA A 142 7.47 -13.67 5.00
CA ALA A 142 6.53 -13.77 3.89
C ALA A 142 6.83 -14.97 3.01
N VAL A 143 5.78 -15.52 2.41
CA VAL A 143 5.87 -16.41 1.25
C VAL A 143 5.01 -15.88 0.12
N MET A 144 5.44 -16.05 -1.12
CA MET A 144 4.65 -15.68 -2.29
C MET A 144 5.01 -16.51 -3.52
N GLY A 145 4.06 -16.61 -4.46
CA GLY A 145 4.33 -17.21 -5.77
C GLY A 145 4.98 -16.20 -6.71
N LEU A 146 5.98 -16.62 -7.47
CA LEU A 146 6.51 -15.85 -8.60
C LEU A 146 6.14 -16.50 -9.92
N SER A 147 5.48 -15.73 -10.78
CA SER A 147 5.01 -16.17 -12.10
C SER A 147 5.94 -15.74 -13.24
N GLY A 148 6.96 -14.91 -12.96
CA GLY A 148 7.72 -14.15 -13.95
C GLY A 148 7.00 -12.88 -14.42
N GLY A 149 5.77 -12.63 -13.96
CA GLY A 149 5.00 -11.43 -14.27
C GLY A 149 5.31 -10.24 -13.35
N ILE A 150 4.99 -9.03 -13.84
CA ILE A 150 5.29 -7.77 -13.16
C ILE A 150 4.61 -7.64 -11.80
N ASP A 151 3.38 -8.13 -11.63
CA ASP A 151 2.66 -7.98 -10.37
C ASP A 151 3.39 -8.69 -9.22
N SER A 152 3.74 -9.97 -9.44
CA SER A 152 4.52 -10.75 -8.46
C SER A 152 5.92 -10.18 -8.23
N ALA A 153 6.55 -9.60 -9.25
CA ALA A 153 7.86 -8.96 -9.12
C ALA A 153 7.80 -7.70 -8.25
N VAL A 154 6.80 -6.84 -8.46
CA VAL A 154 6.59 -5.63 -7.65
C VAL A 154 6.27 -5.99 -6.20
N THR A 155 5.37 -6.96 -5.98
CA THR A 155 5.05 -7.43 -4.62
C THR A 155 6.28 -7.97 -3.91
N LEU A 156 7.19 -8.68 -4.60
CA LEU A 156 8.42 -9.19 -4.01
C LEU A 156 9.35 -8.07 -3.57
N VAL A 157 9.53 -7.04 -4.39
CA VAL A 157 10.36 -5.87 -4.06
C VAL A 157 9.80 -5.13 -2.85
N ILE A 158 8.49 -4.90 -2.82
CA ILE A 158 7.82 -4.24 -1.68
C ILE A 158 7.98 -5.08 -0.41
N ALA A 159 7.78 -6.40 -0.49
CA ALA A 159 7.95 -7.28 0.66
C ALA A 159 9.40 -7.32 1.17
N ALA A 160 10.37 -7.32 0.25
CA ALA A 160 11.79 -7.31 0.59
C ALA A 160 12.19 -6.00 1.28
N GLU A 161 11.69 -4.85 0.81
CA GLU A 161 11.90 -3.55 1.45
C GLU A 161 11.24 -3.50 2.84
N ALA A 162 10.00 -3.98 2.95
CA ALA A 162 9.23 -3.92 4.19
C ALA A 162 9.74 -4.86 5.29
N LEU A 163 10.23 -6.05 4.92
CA LEU A 163 10.53 -7.13 5.86
C LEU A 163 12.02 -7.47 5.93
N GLY A 164 12.81 -6.99 4.97
CA GLY A 164 14.19 -7.41 4.74
C GLY A 164 14.28 -8.68 3.89
N ASN A 165 15.23 -8.71 2.96
CA ASN A 165 15.34 -9.71 1.89
C ASN A 165 15.38 -11.16 2.40
N LYS A 166 15.99 -11.40 3.57
CA LYS A 166 16.11 -12.73 4.20
C LYS A 166 14.80 -13.26 4.79
N ASN A 167 13.83 -12.38 5.02
CA ASN A 167 12.52 -12.72 5.58
C ASN A 167 11.47 -12.98 4.49
N VAL A 168 11.87 -12.92 3.22
CA VAL A 168 11.00 -13.18 2.07
C VAL A 168 11.43 -14.47 1.39
N HIS A 169 10.47 -15.34 1.12
CA HIS A 169 10.67 -16.58 0.39
C HIS A 169 9.72 -16.67 -0.82
N ALA A 170 10.25 -17.05 -1.98
CA ALA A 170 9.48 -17.20 -3.20
C ALA A 170 9.30 -18.68 -3.58
N LEU A 171 8.09 -19.06 -4.00
CA LEU A 171 7.86 -20.35 -4.68
C LEU A 171 7.64 -20.11 -6.17
N LEU A 172 8.47 -20.73 -6.99
CA LEU A 172 8.29 -20.78 -8.44
C LEU A 172 7.55 -22.08 -8.75
N LEU A 173 6.36 -21.96 -9.35
CA LEU A 173 5.41 -23.07 -9.48
C LEU A 173 5.08 -23.36 -10.95
N PRO A 174 6.08 -23.80 -11.75
CA PRO A 174 5.89 -23.98 -13.19
C PRO A 174 4.95 -25.16 -13.47
N SER A 175 4.16 -25.01 -14.54
CA SER A 175 3.39 -26.09 -15.17
C SER A 175 4.00 -26.47 -16.51
N GLN A 176 3.41 -27.47 -17.18
CA GLN A 176 3.79 -27.84 -18.55
C GLN A 176 3.58 -26.71 -19.58
N TYR A 177 2.82 -25.67 -19.24
CA TYR A 177 2.59 -24.50 -20.08
C TYR A 177 3.48 -23.30 -19.72
N SER A 178 4.29 -23.43 -18.66
CA SER A 178 5.19 -22.35 -18.24
C SER A 178 6.38 -22.23 -19.18
N SER A 179 6.71 -20.99 -19.57
CA SER A 179 7.90 -20.72 -20.38
C SER A 179 9.17 -20.77 -19.53
N ASP A 180 10.28 -21.23 -20.12
CA ASP A 180 11.60 -21.23 -19.47
C ASP A 180 12.02 -19.81 -19.05
N HIS A 181 11.61 -18.79 -19.82
CA HIS A 181 11.89 -17.39 -19.53
C HIS A 181 11.21 -16.93 -18.23
N SER A 182 9.96 -17.33 -17.97
CA SER A 182 9.24 -16.96 -16.73
C SER A 182 9.94 -17.46 -15.47
N VAL A 183 10.49 -18.67 -15.51
CA VAL A 183 11.24 -19.26 -14.40
C VAL A 183 12.58 -18.54 -14.23
N SER A 184 13.34 -18.38 -15.32
CA SER A 184 14.64 -17.69 -15.31
C SER A 184 14.53 -16.24 -14.79
N ASP A 185 13.51 -15.50 -15.19
CA ASP A 185 13.29 -14.12 -14.74
C ASP A 185 13.00 -14.06 -13.24
N SER A 186 12.20 -15.01 -12.74
CA SER A 186 11.89 -15.12 -11.30
C SER A 186 13.14 -15.47 -10.48
N GLU A 187 13.95 -16.43 -10.95
CA GLU A 187 15.23 -16.75 -10.30
C GLU A 187 16.20 -15.56 -10.30
N SER A 188 16.32 -14.88 -11.44
CA SER A 188 17.17 -13.70 -11.60
C SER A 188 16.77 -12.58 -10.63
N LEU A 189 15.46 -12.34 -10.49
CA LEU A 189 14.93 -11.37 -9.54
C LEU A 189 15.25 -11.76 -8.10
N CYS A 190 14.98 -13.01 -7.70
CA CYS A 190 15.30 -13.49 -6.35
C CYS A 190 16.78 -13.35 -6.03
N ARG A 191 17.67 -13.70 -6.97
CA ARG A 191 19.13 -13.56 -6.80
C ARG A 191 19.57 -12.11 -6.65
N LYS A 192 18.98 -11.18 -7.42
CA LYS A 192 19.28 -9.73 -7.33
C LYS A 192 18.83 -9.13 -6.01
N ILE A 193 17.65 -9.52 -5.53
CA ILE A 193 17.12 -9.08 -4.22
C ILE A 193 17.88 -9.77 -3.09
N GLY A 194 18.35 -10.99 -3.28
CA GLY A 194 18.96 -11.81 -2.23
C GLY A 194 17.92 -12.43 -1.30
N CYS A 195 16.73 -12.74 -1.83
CA CYS A 195 15.73 -13.55 -1.15
C CYS A 195 15.85 -15.03 -1.52
N SER A 196 15.36 -15.90 -0.65
CA SER A 196 15.39 -17.34 -0.89
C SER A 196 14.23 -17.78 -1.81
N TYR A 197 14.43 -18.85 -2.57
CA TYR A 197 13.38 -19.40 -3.42
C TYR A 197 13.51 -20.90 -3.59
N ASP A 198 12.38 -21.56 -3.85
CA ASP A 198 12.30 -22.97 -4.25
C ASP A 198 11.48 -23.12 -5.53
N ILE A 199 11.79 -24.15 -6.33
CA ILE A 199 11.06 -24.48 -7.55
C ILE A 199 10.31 -25.80 -7.32
N ILE A 200 8.98 -25.75 -7.46
CA ILE A 200 8.11 -26.93 -7.29
C ILE A 200 7.19 -27.01 -8.52
N SER A 201 7.48 -27.96 -9.42
CA SER A 201 6.62 -28.22 -10.57
C SER A 201 5.22 -28.66 -10.12
N ILE A 202 4.18 -28.10 -10.73
CA ILE A 202 2.80 -28.49 -10.46
C ILE A 202 2.29 -29.60 -11.37
N ARG A 203 3.11 -30.08 -12.32
CA ARG A 203 2.70 -31.02 -13.37
C ARG A 203 2.05 -32.28 -12.82
N ASP A 204 2.73 -33.00 -11.93
CA ASP A 204 2.22 -34.28 -11.42
C ASP A 204 0.92 -34.10 -10.61
N VAL A 205 0.80 -32.97 -9.90
CA VAL A 205 -0.42 -32.63 -9.16
C VAL A 205 -1.55 -32.30 -10.12
N PHE A 206 -1.27 -31.55 -11.18
CA PHE A 206 -2.23 -31.21 -12.22
C PHE A 206 -2.74 -32.45 -12.94
N ASP A 207 -1.83 -33.34 -13.36
CA ASP A 207 -2.17 -34.62 -14.00
C ASP A 207 -3.03 -35.49 -13.08
N ALA A 208 -2.77 -35.48 -11.77
CA ALA A 208 -3.60 -36.19 -10.79
C ALA A 208 -5.02 -35.61 -10.68
N PHE A 209 -5.17 -34.28 -10.71
CA PHE A 209 -6.48 -33.62 -10.74
C PHE A 209 -7.25 -33.98 -12.01
N LEU A 210 -6.64 -33.90 -13.19
CA LEU A 210 -7.28 -34.26 -14.46
C LEU A 210 -7.71 -35.72 -14.47
N LYS A 211 -6.85 -36.63 -14.01
CA LYS A 211 -7.18 -38.06 -13.90
C LYS A 211 -8.37 -38.31 -12.96
N ALA A 212 -8.43 -37.60 -11.83
CA ALA A 212 -9.53 -37.73 -10.88
C ALA A 212 -10.85 -37.17 -11.43
N LEU A 213 -10.80 -36.10 -12.22
CA LEU A 213 -11.97 -35.45 -12.82
C LEU A 213 -12.45 -36.10 -14.12
N HIS A 214 -11.58 -36.87 -14.79
CA HIS A 214 -11.89 -37.51 -16.07
C HIS A 214 -13.20 -38.32 -16.11
N PRO A 215 -13.60 -39.11 -15.08
CA PRO A 215 -14.89 -39.80 -15.10
C PRO A 215 -16.11 -38.86 -15.18
N VAL A 216 -15.95 -37.61 -14.73
CA VAL A 216 -17.00 -36.58 -14.74
C VAL A 216 -16.90 -35.71 -15.99
N PHE A 217 -15.69 -35.29 -16.36
CA PHE A 217 -15.43 -34.42 -17.52
C PHE A 217 -15.51 -35.18 -18.86
N LYS A 218 -15.25 -36.48 -18.87
CA LYS A 218 -15.26 -37.34 -20.07
C LYS A 218 -14.40 -36.73 -21.20
N ASP A 219 -14.99 -36.54 -22.38
CA ASP A 219 -14.37 -35.97 -23.57
C ASP A 219 -14.75 -34.50 -23.80
N HIS A 220 -15.23 -33.80 -22.75
CA HIS A 220 -15.44 -32.36 -22.86
C HIS A 220 -14.10 -31.67 -23.17
N PRO A 221 -14.10 -30.68 -24.10
CA PRO A 221 -12.88 -29.97 -24.46
C PRO A 221 -12.36 -29.14 -23.28
N GLU A 222 -11.04 -28.99 -23.19
CA GLU A 222 -10.41 -28.12 -22.21
C GLU A 222 -10.91 -26.67 -22.36
N ASP A 223 -11.14 -26.00 -21.23
CA ASP A 223 -11.52 -24.60 -21.17
C ASP A 223 -10.85 -23.90 -19.97
N ILE A 224 -11.41 -22.79 -19.50
CA ILE A 224 -10.92 -22.05 -18.33
C ILE A 224 -10.83 -22.92 -17.06
N THR A 225 -11.50 -24.07 -17.03
CA THR A 225 -11.50 -25.01 -15.92
C THR A 225 -10.10 -25.55 -15.65
N GLU A 226 -9.40 -26.04 -16.67
CA GLU A 226 -8.05 -26.58 -16.57
C GLU A 226 -7.03 -25.51 -16.14
N GLU A 227 -7.17 -24.28 -16.64
CA GLU A 227 -6.36 -23.14 -16.21
C GLU A 227 -6.59 -22.82 -14.72
N ASN A 228 -7.86 -22.76 -14.32
CA ASN A 228 -8.23 -22.49 -12.93
C ASN A 228 -7.76 -23.60 -11.95
N ILE A 229 -7.70 -24.86 -12.39
CA ILE A 229 -7.12 -25.96 -11.58
C ILE A 229 -5.66 -25.67 -11.27
N GLN A 230 -4.87 -25.22 -12.26
CA GLN A 230 -3.46 -24.87 -12.03
C GLN A 230 -3.31 -23.77 -10.98
N SER A 231 -4.12 -22.71 -11.05
CA SER A 231 -4.12 -21.62 -10.04
C SER A 231 -4.45 -22.13 -8.63
N ARG A 232 -5.46 -23.01 -8.50
CA ARG A 232 -5.83 -23.63 -7.21
C ARG A 232 -4.75 -24.54 -6.65
N ILE A 233 -4.05 -25.29 -7.49
CA ILE A 233 -2.91 -26.10 -7.07
C ILE A 233 -1.81 -25.20 -6.49
N ARG A 234 -1.48 -24.11 -7.19
CA ARG A 234 -0.47 -23.14 -6.71
C ARG A 234 -0.86 -22.53 -5.37
N GLY A 235 -2.12 -22.08 -5.24
CA GLY A 235 -2.65 -21.56 -3.97
C GLY A 235 -2.57 -22.59 -2.85
N THR A 236 -2.89 -23.86 -3.13
CA THR A 236 -2.80 -24.95 -2.15
C THR A 236 -1.36 -25.18 -1.68
N LEU A 237 -0.38 -25.19 -2.61
CA LEU A 237 1.03 -25.35 -2.27
C LEU A 237 1.57 -24.18 -1.43
N LEU A 238 1.23 -22.95 -1.80
CA LEU A 238 1.59 -21.74 -1.05
C LEU A 238 1.00 -21.73 0.35
N MET A 239 -0.28 -22.10 0.48
CA MET A 239 -0.94 -22.21 1.79
C MET A 239 -0.36 -23.36 2.61
N ALA A 240 -0.02 -24.50 2.00
CA ALA A 240 0.65 -25.59 2.70
C ALA A 240 2.01 -25.16 3.26
N TYR A 241 2.80 -24.41 2.47
CA TYR A 241 4.06 -23.81 2.91
C TYR A 241 3.83 -22.84 4.08
N SER A 242 2.89 -21.90 3.91
CA SER A 242 2.49 -20.94 4.95
C SER A 242 2.13 -21.62 6.26
N ASN A 243 1.24 -22.62 6.23
CA ASN A 243 0.80 -23.36 7.41
C ASN A 243 1.92 -24.16 8.09
N LYS A 244 2.85 -24.72 7.32
CA LYS A 244 3.94 -25.55 7.86
C LYS A 244 5.06 -24.73 8.45
N LEU A 245 5.40 -23.60 7.83
CA LEU A 245 6.60 -22.81 8.15
C LEU A 245 6.28 -21.48 8.84
N GLY A 246 5.00 -21.12 8.97
CA GLY A 246 4.55 -19.91 9.67
C GLY A 246 4.80 -18.61 8.90
N HIS A 247 5.05 -18.70 7.59
CA HIS A 247 5.16 -17.52 6.73
C HIS A 247 3.76 -17.02 6.37
N LEU A 248 3.55 -15.71 6.35
CA LEU A 248 2.31 -15.12 5.83
C LEU A 248 2.35 -15.08 4.30
N LEU A 249 1.31 -15.60 3.66
CA LEU A 249 1.17 -15.59 2.20
C LEU A 249 0.77 -14.20 1.70
N LEU A 250 1.54 -13.63 0.78
CA LEU A 250 1.20 -12.42 0.05
C LEU A 250 0.54 -12.74 -1.30
N ASN A 251 -0.66 -12.20 -1.53
CA ASN A 251 -1.33 -12.23 -2.83
C ASN A 251 -0.73 -11.15 -3.75
N THR A 252 -0.64 -11.45 -5.05
CA THR A 252 -0.09 -10.60 -6.10
C THR A 252 -1.13 -10.04 -7.06
N SER A 253 -2.43 -10.26 -6.81
CA SER A 253 -3.50 -9.73 -7.66
C SER A 253 -3.58 -8.20 -7.61
N ASN A 254 -3.82 -7.56 -8.74
CA ASN A 254 -3.97 -6.11 -8.84
C ASN A 254 -5.45 -5.66 -8.90
N LYS A 255 -5.65 -4.33 -8.85
CA LYS A 255 -6.99 -3.73 -8.81
C LYS A 255 -7.79 -3.94 -10.10
N SER A 256 -7.13 -4.01 -11.25
CA SER A 256 -7.79 -4.23 -12.54
C SER A 256 -8.34 -5.66 -12.62
N GLU A 257 -7.54 -6.64 -12.20
CA GLU A 257 -7.94 -8.05 -12.12
C GLU A 257 -9.14 -8.23 -11.20
N ALA A 258 -9.06 -7.69 -9.98
CA ALA A 258 -10.15 -7.76 -9.01
C ALA A 258 -11.44 -7.08 -9.52
N ALA A 259 -11.33 -6.00 -10.31
CA ALA A 259 -12.49 -5.27 -10.82
C ALA A 259 -13.28 -6.05 -11.87
N VAL A 260 -12.61 -6.89 -12.68
CA VAL A 260 -13.24 -7.65 -13.76
C VAL A 260 -13.34 -9.15 -13.45
N GLY A 261 -12.92 -9.58 -12.25
CA GLY A 261 -12.92 -10.98 -11.86
C GLY A 261 -11.87 -11.83 -12.56
N TYR A 262 -10.77 -11.22 -13.02
CA TYR A 262 -9.66 -11.91 -13.69
C TYR A 262 -8.67 -12.49 -12.66
N SER A 263 -9.18 -13.34 -11.77
CA SER A 263 -8.41 -13.99 -10.71
C SER A 263 -9.10 -15.27 -10.28
N THR A 264 -8.33 -16.28 -9.90
CA THR A 264 -8.84 -17.58 -9.43
C THR A 264 -8.59 -17.77 -7.93
#